data_AF-A0A1Q3BQB3-F1
#
_entry.id   AF-A0A1Q3BQB3-F1
#
_cell.length_a   1.000
_cell.length_b   1.000
_cell.length_c   1.000
_cell.angle_alpha   90.00
_cell.angle_beta   90.00
_cell.angle_gamma   90.00
#
_symmetry.space_group_name_H-M   'P 1'
#
loop_
_entity.id
_entity.type
_entity.pdbx_description
1 polymer ?
#
loop_
_entity_poly.entity_id
_entity_poly.type
_entity_poly.pdbx_seq_one_letter_code
_entity_poly.pdbx_strand_id
1 'polypeptide(L)'
;RDAIGWRRVGGAFSFKLAWESTRLAVPLVPWGKIVWFSGAIPRHAFCLWLTFHKAHFTRDKLHRLGIVQSSLCPFGCGQQESIDHLFFQCPSTKSIWSKVLHLNNCPFPAAWNWENIVTWALDHSIGNQFHFWMRRAGLAASVYHCWRERNNIIFRQSAASPSVL
;
A
#
# COMPACT_ATOMS: atom_id res chain seq x y z
N ARG A 1 -35.17 -16.52 -17.06
CA ARG A 1 -34.31 -16.04 -18.17
C ARG A 1 -33.83 -14.67 -17.77
N ASP A 2 -32.53 -14.47 -17.65
CA ASP A 2 -31.96 -13.14 -17.40
C ASP A 2 -31.95 -12.36 -18.72
N ALA A 3 -32.31 -11.08 -18.66
CA ALA A 3 -32.34 -10.19 -19.82
C ALA A 3 -31.51 -8.94 -19.52
N ILE A 4 -30.73 -8.49 -20.50
CA ILE A 4 -29.90 -7.28 -20.41
C ILE A 4 -30.52 -6.24 -21.34
N GLY A 5 -30.75 -5.04 -20.83
CA GLY A 5 -31.38 -3.95 -21.58
C GLY A 5 -30.79 -2.60 -21.24
N TRP A 6 -31.01 -1.62 -22.12
CA TRP A 6 -30.61 -0.24 -21.90
C TRP A 6 -31.35 0.35 -20.69
N ARG A 7 -30.62 1.07 -19.83
CA ARG A 7 -31.22 1.79 -18.68
C ARG A 7 -32.29 2.80 -19.12
N ARG A 8 -32.16 3.32 -20.35
CA ARG A 8 -33.11 4.23 -20.99
C ARG A 8 -33.21 3.89 -22.48
N VAL A 9 -34.43 3.70 -22.97
CA VAL A 9 -34.70 3.50 -24.40
C VAL A 9 -34.24 4.74 -25.18
N GLY A 10 -33.42 4.57 -26.22
CA GLY A 10 -32.82 5.66 -27.00
C GLY A 10 -31.64 6.37 -26.33
N GLY A 11 -31.16 5.91 -25.17
CA GLY A 11 -29.95 6.44 -24.54
C GLY A 11 -28.67 5.97 -25.24
N ALA A 12 -27.64 6.81 -25.26
CA ALA A 12 -26.31 6.41 -25.74
C ALA A 12 -25.63 5.46 -24.75
N PHE A 13 -24.87 4.49 -25.27
CA PHE A 13 -24.01 3.64 -24.45
C PHE A 13 -22.93 4.46 -23.76
N SER A 14 -22.67 4.15 -22.49
CA SER A 14 -21.52 4.65 -21.76
C SER A 14 -20.97 3.56 -20.88
N PHE A 15 -19.64 3.35 -20.95
CA PHE A 15 -18.93 2.45 -20.03
C PHE A 15 -19.20 2.80 -18.56
N LYS A 16 -19.35 4.09 -18.23
CA LYS A 16 -19.69 4.54 -16.89
C LYS A 16 -21.05 3.99 -16.43
N LEU A 17 -22.08 4.14 -17.27
CA LEU A 17 -23.43 3.68 -16.95
C LEU A 17 -23.51 2.15 -16.87
N ALA A 18 -22.82 1.45 -17.77
CA ALA A 18 -22.72 -0.01 -17.74
C ALA A 18 -22.07 -0.47 -16.42
N TRP A 19 -20.92 0.10 -16.07
CA TRP A 19 -20.21 -0.21 -14.82
C TRP A 19 -21.05 0.10 -13.57
N GLU A 20 -21.72 1.25 -13.53
CA GLU A 20 -22.61 1.62 -12.42
C GLU A 20 -23.81 0.70 -12.29
N SER A 21 -24.30 0.11 -13.39
CA SER A 21 -25.44 -0.82 -13.36
C SER A 21 -25.07 -2.24 -12.94
N THR A 22 -23.84 -2.67 -13.21
CA THR A 22 -23.38 -4.04 -12.88
C THR A 22 -22.68 -4.13 -11.54
N ARG A 23 -22.08 -3.05 -11.05
CA ARG A 23 -21.35 -3.05 -9.77
C ARG A 23 -22.32 -3.04 -8.58
N LEU A 24 -21.93 -3.72 -7.50
CA LEU A 24 -22.56 -3.50 -6.20
C LEU A 24 -22.26 -2.06 -5.73
N ALA A 25 -23.30 -1.35 -5.32
CA ALA A 25 -23.17 -0.01 -4.75
C ALA A 25 -22.57 -0.10 -3.34
N VAL A 26 -21.25 0.06 -3.25
CA VAL A 26 -20.52 0.14 -1.98
C VAL A 26 -20.14 1.58 -1.65
N PRO A 27 -20.08 1.97 -0.35
CA PRO A 27 -19.61 3.28 0.07
C PRO A 27 -18.20 3.58 -0.46
N LEU A 28 -17.95 4.84 -0.80
CA LEU A 28 -16.63 5.30 -1.17
C LEU A 28 -15.71 5.27 0.06
N VAL A 29 -14.54 4.67 -0.11
CA VAL A 29 -13.50 4.65 0.92
C VAL A 29 -12.70 5.96 0.86
N PRO A 30 -12.56 6.70 1.98
CA PRO A 30 -11.85 7.99 1.99
C PRO A 30 -10.40 7.88 1.51
N TRP A 31 -9.75 6.76 1.83
CA TRP A 31 -8.36 6.51 1.45
C TRP A 31 -8.15 6.33 -0.06
N GLY A 32 -9.22 6.12 -0.84
CA GLY A 32 -9.11 5.97 -2.30
C GLY A 32 -8.41 7.17 -2.96
N LYS A 33 -8.59 8.38 -2.42
CA LYS A 33 -7.93 9.62 -2.91
C LYS A 33 -6.45 9.73 -2.54
N ILE A 34 -6.00 8.95 -1.56
CA ILE A 34 -4.59 8.84 -1.18
C ILE A 34 -3.86 7.95 -2.19
N VAL A 35 -4.50 6.84 -2.56
CA VAL A 35 -3.94 5.83 -3.47
C VAL A 35 -4.02 6.28 -4.93
N TRP A 36 -5.19 6.75 -5.34
CA TRP A 36 -5.51 7.09 -6.72
C TRP A 36 -5.58 8.60 -6.89
N PHE A 37 -4.55 9.18 -7.50
CA PHE A 37 -4.46 10.60 -7.78
C PHE A 37 -3.75 10.84 -9.11
N SER A 38 -3.97 12.01 -9.71
CA SER A 38 -3.31 12.39 -10.96
C SER A 38 -1.79 12.45 -10.76
N GLY A 39 -1.02 11.82 -11.65
CA GLY A 39 0.43 11.71 -11.53
C GLY A 39 0.93 10.62 -10.57
N ALA A 40 0.05 9.78 -10.01
CA ALA A 40 0.47 8.60 -9.26
C ALA A 40 1.20 7.61 -10.16
N ILE A 41 2.34 7.08 -9.71
CA ILE A 41 3.05 6.03 -10.43
C ILE A 41 2.29 4.70 -10.24
N PRO A 42 1.79 4.04 -11.30
CA PRO A 42 0.87 2.90 -11.16
C PRO A 42 1.36 1.78 -10.25
N ARG A 43 2.64 1.38 -10.36
CA ARG A 43 3.23 0.33 -9.52
C ARG A 43 3.26 0.70 -8.03
N HIS A 44 3.47 1.98 -7.74
CA HIS A 44 3.51 2.49 -6.37
C HIS A 44 2.11 2.59 -5.78
N ALA A 45 1.16 3.12 -6.56
CA ALA A 45 -0.25 3.17 -6.18
C ALA A 45 -0.82 1.77 -5.92
N PHE A 46 -0.51 0.80 -6.79
CA PHE A 46 -0.94 -0.58 -6.61
C PHE A 46 -0.33 -1.22 -5.34
N CYS A 47 0.96 -1.00 -5.08
CA CYS A 47 1.58 -1.46 -3.84
C CYS A 47 0.91 -0.82 -2.61
N LEU A 48 0.67 0.49 -2.63
CA LEU A 48 0.00 1.18 -1.54
C LEU A 48 -1.45 0.68 -1.35
N TRP A 49 -2.18 0.43 -2.44
CA TRP A 49 -3.51 -0.19 -2.42
C TRP A 49 -3.49 -1.54 -1.70
N LEU A 50 -2.50 -2.40 -1.99
CA LEU A 50 -2.33 -3.66 -1.27
C LEU A 50 -2.06 -3.44 0.23
N THR A 51 -1.42 -2.33 0.63
CA THR A 51 -1.22 -2.02 2.05
C THR A 51 -2.54 -1.65 2.71
N PHE A 52 -3.38 -0.84 2.04
CA PHE A 52 -4.74 -0.52 2.51
C PHE A 52 -5.61 -1.76 2.70
N HIS A 53 -5.48 -2.74 1.83
CA HIS A 53 -6.18 -4.02 1.97
C HIS A 53 -5.48 -5.00 2.91
N LYS A 54 -4.35 -4.63 3.53
CA LYS A 54 -3.48 -5.53 4.27
C LYS A 54 -3.27 -6.83 3.49
N ALA A 55 -2.98 -6.75 2.20
CA ALA A 55 -2.93 -7.89 1.27
C ALA A 55 -1.51 -8.35 0.89
N HIS A 56 -0.47 -7.72 1.43
CA HIS A 56 0.91 -8.17 1.23
C HIS A 56 1.18 -9.53 1.90
N PHE A 57 1.97 -10.38 1.25
CA PHE A 57 2.46 -11.66 1.80
C PHE A 57 3.67 -11.45 2.71
N THR A 58 3.43 -10.82 3.85
CA THR A 58 4.37 -10.68 4.96
C THR A 58 4.64 -12.05 5.60
N ARG A 59 5.80 -12.21 6.25
CA ARG A 59 6.25 -13.47 6.85
C ARG A 59 5.34 -13.93 7.99
N ASP A 60 4.68 -13.04 8.75
CA ASP A 60 3.65 -13.47 9.70
C ASP A 60 2.51 -14.25 9.03
N LYS A 61 2.09 -13.85 7.83
CA LYS A 61 1.05 -14.56 7.07
C LYS A 61 1.58 -15.84 6.46
N LEU A 62 2.76 -15.78 5.84
CA LEU A 62 3.38 -16.95 5.23
C LEU A 62 3.71 -18.01 6.29
N HIS A 63 4.11 -17.61 7.49
CA HIS A 63 4.37 -18.49 8.62
C HIS A 63 3.07 -19.15 9.11
N ARG A 64 1.97 -18.38 9.24
CA ARG A 64 0.63 -18.92 9.55
C ARG A 64 0.13 -19.93 8.52
N LEU A 65 0.54 -19.78 7.26
CA LEU A 65 0.24 -20.71 6.17
C LEU A 65 1.22 -21.91 6.10
N GLY A 66 2.23 -21.99 6.96
CA GLY A 66 3.25 -23.04 6.94
C GLY A 66 4.24 -22.96 5.77
N ILE A 67 4.29 -21.83 5.05
CA ILE A 67 5.15 -21.65 3.87
C ILE A 67 6.59 -21.29 4.29
N VAL A 68 6.76 -20.59 5.41
CA VAL A 68 8.08 -20.23 5.96
C VAL A 68 8.20 -20.66 7.41
N GLN A 69 9.41 -21.01 7.84
CA GLN A 69 9.70 -21.48 9.20
C GLN A 69 9.81 -20.37 10.24
N SER A 70 9.97 -19.11 9.82
CA SER A 70 10.16 -17.98 10.72
C SER A 70 9.40 -16.76 10.23
N SER A 71 8.77 -16.05 11.18
CA SER A 71 8.11 -14.76 10.95
C SER A 71 9.04 -13.56 11.12
N LEU A 72 10.35 -13.76 11.38
CA LEU A 72 11.28 -12.66 11.65
C LEU A 72 11.44 -11.69 10.46
N CYS A 73 11.60 -10.41 10.78
CA CYS A 73 11.77 -9.32 9.83
C CYS A 73 12.99 -9.57 8.92
N PRO A 74 12.81 -9.52 7.58
CA PRO A 74 13.91 -9.71 6.63
C PRO A 74 15.05 -8.69 6.78
N PHE A 75 14.78 -7.50 7.34
CA PHE A 75 15.80 -6.49 7.61
C PHE A 75 16.69 -6.80 8.82
N GLY A 76 16.49 -7.94 9.51
CA GLY A 76 17.40 -8.41 10.56
C GLY A 76 17.30 -7.67 11.89
N CYS A 77 16.22 -6.94 12.16
CA CYS A 77 16.07 -6.15 13.39
C CYS A 77 15.55 -6.95 14.61
N GLY A 78 15.47 -8.29 14.53
CA GLY A 78 15.07 -9.17 15.64
C GLY A 78 13.59 -9.18 16.01
N GLN A 79 12.72 -8.49 15.26
CA GLN A 79 11.27 -8.44 15.49
C GLN A 79 10.51 -9.23 14.42
N GLN A 80 9.25 -9.61 14.69
CA GLN A 80 8.41 -10.29 13.70
C GLN A 80 7.93 -9.32 12.60
N GLU A 81 7.89 -9.79 11.36
CA GLU A 81 7.38 -9.05 10.21
C GLU A 81 5.84 -9.03 10.21
N SER A 82 5.27 -7.86 10.35
CA SER A 82 3.86 -7.55 10.07
C SER A 82 3.79 -6.35 9.11
N ILE A 83 2.60 -5.96 8.65
CA ILE A 83 2.42 -4.72 7.86
C ILE A 83 2.93 -3.50 8.66
N ASP A 84 2.51 -3.38 9.93
CA ASP A 84 2.91 -2.27 10.80
C ASP A 84 4.41 -2.25 10.99
N HIS A 85 4.97 -3.42 11.29
CA HIS A 85 6.39 -3.53 11.52
C HIS A 85 7.19 -3.22 10.26
N LEU A 86 6.85 -3.87 9.14
CA LEU A 86 7.58 -3.76 7.89
C LEU A 86 7.65 -2.30 7.41
N PHE A 87 6.53 -1.58 7.44
CA PHE A 87 6.47 -0.25 6.84
C PHE A 87 6.75 0.89 7.82
N PHE A 88 6.48 0.73 9.12
CA PHE A 88 6.46 1.87 10.05
C PHE A 88 7.26 1.68 11.34
N GLN A 89 7.48 0.44 11.82
CA GLN A 89 8.16 0.22 13.09
C GLN A 89 9.58 -0.31 12.95
N CYS A 90 9.90 -1.02 11.86
CA CYS A 90 11.23 -1.53 11.60
C CYS A 90 12.22 -0.35 11.54
N PRO A 91 13.33 -0.35 12.30
CA PRO A 91 14.28 0.77 12.33
C PRO A 91 14.74 1.21 10.93
N SER A 92 14.97 0.25 10.04
CA SER A 92 15.41 0.49 8.66
C SER A 92 14.37 1.29 7.85
N THR A 93 13.11 0.89 7.88
CA THR A 93 12.04 1.54 7.09
C THR A 93 11.47 2.78 7.79
N LYS A 94 11.40 2.77 9.12
CA LYS A 94 11.03 3.93 9.93
C LYS A 94 11.95 5.12 9.68
N SER A 95 13.26 4.90 9.56
CA SER A 95 14.22 5.97 9.22
C SER A 95 13.92 6.61 7.86
N ILE A 96 13.54 5.79 6.86
CA ILE A 96 13.13 6.28 5.53
C ILE A 96 11.86 7.12 5.64
N TRP A 97 10.85 6.62 6.34
CA TRP A 97 9.59 7.36 6.51
C TRP A 97 9.80 8.70 7.24
N SER A 98 10.60 8.71 8.30
CA SER A 98 10.94 9.95 9.02
C SER A 98 11.60 10.99 8.11
N LYS A 99 12.51 10.56 7.22
CA LYS A 99 13.13 11.47 6.24
C LYS A 99 12.12 12.00 5.23
N VAL A 100 11.21 11.15 4.74
CA VAL A 100 10.16 11.57 3.80
C VAL A 100 9.20 12.56 4.44
N LEU A 101 8.78 12.34 5.69
CA LEU A 101 7.96 13.31 6.44
C LEU A 101 8.68 14.64 6.61
N HIS A 102 9.96 14.62 6.97
CA HIS A 102 10.78 15.82 7.13
C HIS A 102 10.91 16.61 5.83
N LEU A 103 11.23 15.95 4.71
CA LEU A 103 11.33 16.57 3.38
C LEU A 103 10.01 17.19 2.91
N ASN A 104 8.87 16.70 3.42
CA ASN A 104 7.54 17.20 3.07
C ASN A 104 6.98 18.20 4.10
N ASN A 105 7.80 18.66 5.05
CA ASN A 105 7.38 19.55 6.17
C ASN A 105 6.09 19.04 6.84
N CYS A 106 6.07 17.75 7.14
CA CYS A 106 4.92 17.08 7.74
C CYS A 106 5.11 16.87 9.25
N PRO A 107 4.02 16.97 10.04
CA PRO A 107 4.06 16.46 11.41
C PRO A 107 4.24 14.95 11.39
N PHE A 108 4.85 14.42 12.45
CA PHE A 108 4.92 12.98 12.66
C PHE A 108 3.55 12.42 13.07
N PRO A 109 3.24 11.17 12.69
CA PRO A 109 2.03 10.50 13.17
C PRO A 109 2.11 10.28 14.68
N ALA A 110 0.95 10.23 15.35
CA ALA A 110 0.88 10.03 16.79
C ALA A 110 1.49 8.68 17.22
N ALA A 111 1.36 7.66 16.37
CA ALA A 111 2.00 6.37 16.54
C ALA A 111 2.41 5.75 15.21
N TRP A 112 3.38 4.84 15.27
CA TRP A 112 3.97 4.15 14.12
C TRP A 112 3.22 2.84 13.84
N ASN A 113 1.92 2.92 13.59
CA ASN A 113 1.09 1.79 13.18
C ASN A 113 0.18 2.21 12.04
N TRP A 114 -0.33 1.23 11.30
CA TRP A 114 -1.11 1.44 10.09
C TRP A 114 -2.29 2.39 10.30
N GLU A 115 -3.05 2.21 11.38
CA GLU A 115 -4.25 3.02 11.64
C GLU A 115 -3.90 4.50 11.84
N ASN A 116 -2.85 4.78 12.60
CA ASN A 116 -2.38 6.16 12.81
C ASN A 116 -1.81 6.77 11.53
N ILE A 117 -1.13 5.98 10.70
CA ILE A 117 -0.62 6.43 9.41
C ILE A 117 -1.76 6.74 8.44
N VAL A 118 -2.81 5.93 8.42
CA VAL A 118 -4.00 6.17 7.59
C VAL A 118 -4.69 7.45 8.02
N THR A 119 -4.95 7.64 9.32
CA THR A 119 -5.53 8.88 9.85
C THR A 119 -4.65 10.08 9.48
N TRP A 120 -3.35 10.00 9.74
CA TRP A 120 -2.41 11.04 9.37
C TRP A 120 -2.46 11.35 7.86
N ALA A 121 -2.53 10.34 7.00
CA ALA A 121 -2.55 10.53 5.55
C ALA A 121 -3.87 11.17 5.07
N LEU A 122 -5.00 10.81 5.69
CA LEU A 122 -6.30 11.43 5.41
C LEU A 122 -6.28 12.92 5.78
N ASP A 123 -5.72 13.26 6.94
CA ASP A 123 -5.68 14.64 7.46
C ASP A 123 -4.69 15.53 6.72
N HIS A 124 -3.55 14.97 6.28
CA HIS A 124 -2.42 15.77 5.80
C HIS A 124 -2.12 15.62 4.32
N SER A 125 -2.77 14.71 3.59
CA SER A 125 -2.41 14.40 2.18
C SER A 125 -3.55 14.61 1.18
N ILE A 126 -4.75 14.97 1.64
CA ILE A 126 -5.91 15.24 0.76
C ILE A 126 -5.99 16.72 0.43
N GLY A 127 -5.87 17.03 -0.86
CA GLY A 127 -6.00 18.38 -1.40
C GLY A 127 -5.49 18.45 -2.84
N ASN A 128 -5.56 19.64 -3.44
CA ASN A 128 -5.17 19.87 -4.83
C ASN A 128 -3.83 20.60 -4.97
N GLN A 129 -3.28 21.10 -3.86
CA GLN A 129 -2.01 21.80 -3.83
C GLN A 129 -0.83 20.83 -4.00
N PHE A 130 0.26 21.34 -4.57
CA PHE A 130 1.46 20.55 -4.89
C PHE A 130 2.02 19.78 -3.69
N HIS A 131 2.01 20.37 -2.48
CA HIS A 131 2.51 19.69 -1.29
C HIS A 131 1.65 18.47 -0.90
N PHE A 132 0.33 18.50 -1.08
CA PHE A 132 -0.54 17.33 -0.87
C PHE A 132 -0.28 16.24 -1.91
N TRP A 133 0.01 16.63 -3.15
CA TRP A 133 0.48 15.69 -4.16
C TRP A 133 1.81 15.05 -3.76
N MET A 134 2.79 15.85 -3.31
CA MET A 134 4.11 15.37 -2.90
C MET A 134 4.02 14.41 -1.70
N ARG A 135 3.14 14.69 -0.73
CA ARG A 135 2.87 13.81 0.42
C ARG A 135 2.31 12.44 0.00
N ARG A 136 1.32 12.42 -0.90
CA ARG A 136 0.77 11.16 -1.46
C ARG A 136 1.83 10.38 -2.25
N ALA A 137 2.59 11.08 -3.09
CA ALA A 137 3.69 10.49 -3.87
C ALA A 137 4.77 9.91 -2.94
N GLY A 138 5.17 10.65 -1.90
CA GLY A 138 6.14 10.21 -0.88
C GLY A 138 5.67 8.99 -0.11
N LEU A 139 4.39 8.93 0.28
CA LEU A 139 3.77 7.74 0.89
C LEU A 139 3.85 6.52 -0.02
N ALA A 140 3.37 6.66 -1.27
CA ALA A 140 3.37 5.57 -2.23
C ALA A 140 4.79 5.10 -2.59
N ALA A 141 5.73 6.05 -2.76
CA ALA A 141 7.16 5.82 -2.94
C ALA A 141 7.74 4.98 -1.81
N SER A 142 7.55 5.42 -0.57
CA SER A 142 8.16 4.78 0.60
C SER A 142 7.68 3.35 0.78
N VAL A 143 6.36 3.14 0.72
CA VAL A 143 5.76 1.80 0.83
C VAL A 143 6.28 0.87 -0.26
N TYR A 144 6.26 1.32 -1.53
CA TYR A 144 6.75 0.52 -2.64
C TYR A 144 8.23 0.15 -2.51
N HIS A 145 9.09 1.13 -2.20
CA HIS A 145 10.52 0.89 -2.10
C HIS A 145 10.87 -0.01 -0.91
N CYS A 146 10.17 0.13 0.22
CA CYS A 146 10.31 -0.79 1.35
C CYS A 146 9.89 -2.22 0.98
N TRP A 147 8.74 -2.38 0.32
CA TRP A 147 8.26 -3.68 -0.12
C TRP A 147 9.21 -4.33 -1.14
N ARG A 148 9.66 -3.56 -2.12
CA ARG A 148 10.60 -4.00 -3.15
C ARG A 148 11.92 -4.45 -2.53
N GLU A 149 12.46 -3.66 -1.61
CA GLU A 149 13.74 -4.00 -0.98
C GLU A 149 13.64 -5.23 -0.08
N ARG A 150 12.56 -5.34 0.68
CA ARG A 150 12.24 -6.56 1.44
C ARG A 150 12.21 -7.80 0.53
N ASN A 151 11.58 -7.70 -0.64
CA ASN A 151 11.55 -8.81 -1.60
C ASN A 151 12.92 -9.08 -2.20
N ASN A 152 13.70 -8.04 -2.53
CA ASN A 152 15.08 -8.19 -2.98
C ASN A 152 15.91 -8.96 -1.96
N ILE A 153 15.82 -8.62 -0.67
CA ILE A 153 16.52 -9.31 0.42
C ILE A 153 16.15 -10.80 0.40
N ILE A 154 14.86 -11.14 0.41
CA ILE A 154 14.41 -12.54 0.44
C ILE A 154 14.88 -13.33 -0.78
N PHE A 155 14.66 -12.79 -1.99
CA PHE A 155 14.91 -13.55 -3.21
C PHE A 155 16.39 -13.52 -3.65
N ARG A 156 17.15 -12.47 -3.32
CA ARG A 156 18.60 -12.41 -3.60
C ARG A 156 19.43 -13.14 -2.55
N GLN A 157 19.06 -13.10 -1.26
CA GLN A 157 19.71 -13.96 -0.26
C GLN A 157 19.46 -15.44 -0.54
N SER A 158 18.29 -15.79 -1.09
CA SER A 158 18.01 -17.18 -1.52
C SER A 158 18.86 -17.62 -2.73
N ALA A 159 19.23 -16.69 -3.62
CA ALA A 159 20.10 -16.99 -4.77
C ALA A 159 21.58 -17.09 -4.40
N ALA A 160 21.99 -16.50 -3.27
CA ALA A 160 23.36 -16.55 -2.75
C ALA A 160 23.67 -17.80 -1.91
N SER A 161 22.73 -18.75 -1.82
CA SER A 161 23.01 -20.10 -1.31
C SER A 161 22.97 -21.15 -2.42
N PRO A 162 24.01 -21.25 -3.28
CA PRO A 162 24.32 -22.50 -3.96
C PRO A 162 25.00 -23.47 -2.98
N SER A 163 24.32 -24.61 -2.74
CA SER A 163 24.86 -25.93 -2.37
C SER A 163 25.92 -26.03 -1.27
N VAL A 164 25.49 -26.44 -0.07
CA VAL A 164 26.29 -27.37 0.74
C VAL A 164 25.87 -28.78 0.33
N LEU A 165 26.59 -29.34 -0.65
CA LEU A 165 26.89 -30.76 -0.80
C LEU A 165 28.32 -30.85 -1.35
#